data_AF-A0A954V5H3-F1
#
_entry.id   AF-A0A954V5H3-F1
#
_cell.length_a   1.000
_cell.length_b   1.000
_cell.length_c   1.000
_cell.angle_alpha   90.00
_cell.angle_beta   90.00
_cell.angle_gamma   90.00
#
_symmetry.space_group_name_H-M   'P 1'
#
loop_
_entity.id
_entity.type
_entity.pdbx_description
1 polymer ?
#
loop_
_entity_poly.entity_id
_entity_poly.type
_entity_poly.pdbx_seq_one_letter_code
_entity_poly.pdbx_strand_id
1 'polypeptide(L)'
;MIAPSVDELLFFTGFGSFAWTYVYAQLPRPSADARCQLRGTITGPHCHYSRTLPTRWDFLDQGDGPTILARATVVDPCFWTPTLPFLYDVTLELEQHGQRVWSTSQRIGLTRYGTRGCNLLCDGKRWVLRATFLPFLRGPIQHAAPQLSTLPQKTPSADFEFLEQAADGLREHLLGIAVEQPTISLCEWASTHGIPMIADLRHRSSSTGSTISAIVRQFSRYPCIAATIVHREDVTTVRNSNKYLIVAEELVGPELVDDRCENAMLADIAICSVHNASTDGPNLQEWAAAIGRPMFAIRSDSQSMDIPSARLACEQLQADLAPWIDLAGYIV
;
A
#
# COMPACT_ATOMS: atom_id res chain seq x y z
N MET A 1 -11.06 2.49 -31.52
CA MET A 1 -11.33 2.16 -30.10
C MET A 1 -10.11 2.56 -29.31
N ILE A 2 -10.28 3.15 -28.14
CA ILE A 2 -9.16 3.54 -27.28
C ILE A 2 -8.73 2.29 -26.51
N ALA A 3 -7.47 1.87 -26.67
CA ALA A 3 -6.92 0.77 -25.88
C ALA A 3 -6.94 1.18 -24.39
N PRO A 4 -7.32 0.29 -23.46
CA PRO A 4 -7.36 0.63 -22.06
C PRO A 4 -5.97 1.06 -21.58
N SER A 5 -5.92 2.02 -20.65
CA SER A 5 -4.66 2.38 -20.01
C SER A 5 -4.27 1.29 -19.00
N VAL A 6 -2.96 1.07 -18.82
CA VAL A 6 -2.45 0.21 -17.75
C VAL A 6 -2.91 0.71 -16.37
N ASP A 7 -3.18 2.00 -16.21
CA ASP A 7 -3.64 2.60 -14.96
C ASP A 7 -5.10 2.25 -14.61
N GLU A 8 -5.86 1.74 -15.58
CA GLU A 8 -7.23 1.27 -15.35
C GLU A 8 -7.28 -0.18 -14.88
N LEU A 9 -6.17 -0.90 -14.98
CA LEU A 9 -6.05 -2.29 -14.56
C LEU A 9 -6.03 -2.39 -13.04
N LEU A 10 -7.01 -3.11 -12.50
CA LEU A 10 -7.09 -3.43 -11.08
C LEU A 10 -6.72 -4.90 -10.87
N PHE A 11 -5.75 -5.14 -9.99
CA PHE A 11 -5.48 -6.46 -9.42
C PHE A 11 -6.05 -6.56 -8.02
N PHE A 12 -6.66 -7.69 -7.71
CA PHE A 12 -7.10 -7.98 -6.36
C PHE A 12 -7.13 -9.47 -6.06
N THR A 13 -7.04 -9.80 -4.77
CA THR A 13 -7.15 -11.17 -4.28
C THR A 13 -8.55 -11.43 -3.77
N GLY A 14 -9.11 -12.57 -4.16
CA GLY A 14 -10.39 -13.05 -3.63
C GLY A 14 -10.23 -13.75 -2.29
N PHE A 15 -11.35 -14.28 -1.79
CA PHE A 15 -11.32 -15.22 -0.67
C PHE A 15 -10.42 -16.42 -1.03
N GLY A 16 -9.58 -16.82 -0.08
CA GLY A 16 -8.65 -17.92 -0.22
C GLY A 16 -8.25 -18.47 1.15
N SER A 17 -7.65 -19.66 1.14
CA SER A 17 -7.03 -20.29 2.30
C SER A 17 -5.51 -20.27 2.15
N PHE A 18 -4.79 -20.95 3.04
CA PHE A 18 -3.36 -21.20 2.85
C PHE A 18 -3.06 -22.18 1.70
N ALA A 19 -4.05 -22.98 1.26
CA ALA A 19 -3.87 -23.96 0.19
C ALA A 19 -4.18 -23.40 -1.20
N TRP A 20 -4.92 -22.29 -1.29
CA TRP A 20 -5.25 -21.66 -2.57
C TRP A 20 -5.78 -20.25 -2.38
N THR A 21 -5.62 -19.40 -3.39
CA THR A 21 -6.29 -18.10 -3.50
C THR A 21 -6.67 -17.77 -4.93
N TYR A 22 -7.68 -16.94 -5.11
CA TYR A 22 -8.02 -16.38 -6.41
C TYR A 22 -7.31 -15.05 -6.61
N VAL A 23 -6.72 -14.88 -7.79
CA VAL A 23 -6.19 -13.59 -8.25
C VAL A 23 -7.06 -13.13 -9.40
N TYR A 24 -7.54 -11.90 -9.33
CA TYR A 24 -8.38 -11.29 -10.35
C TYR A 24 -7.63 -10.16 -11.04
N ALA A 25 -7.85 -10.04 -12.34
CA ALA A 25 -7.46 -8.90 -13.16
C ALA A 25 -8.72 -8.29 -13.76
N GLN A 26 -8.93 -6.99 -13.57
CA GLN A 26 -10.14 -6.29 -13.98
C GLN A 26 -9.80 -5.04 -14.79
N LEU A 27 -10.53 -4.83 -15.89
CA LEU A 27 -10.49 -3.63 -16.72
C LEU A 27 -11.91 -3.06 -16.90
N PRO A 28 -12.07 -1.73 -17.02
CA PRO A 28 -13.32 -1.14 -17.47
C PRO A 28 -13.72 -1.68 -18.84
N ARG A 29 -15.02 -1.87 -19.07
CA ARG A 29 -15.52 -2.29 -20.38
C ARG A 29 -15.71 -1.05 -21.28
N PRO A 30 -15.13 -0.99 -22.48
CA PRO A 30 -15.21 0.20 -23.35
C PRO A 30 -16.62 0.45 -23.92
N SER A 31 -17.40 -0.62 -24.17
CA SER A 31 -18.82 -0.54 -24.52
C SER A 31 -19.55 -1.82 -24.14
N ALA A 32 -20.87 -1.75 -23.88
CA ALA A 32 -21.67 -2.92 -23.49
C ALA A 32 -21.66 -4.03 -24.56
N ASP A 33 -21.59 -3.67 -25.83
CA ASP A 33 -21.66 -4.60 -26.96
C ASP A 33 -20.30 -5.18 -27.39
N ALA A 34 -19.20 -4.69 -26.82
CA ALA A 34 -17.87 -5.19 -27.15
C ALA A 34 -17.64 -6.57 -26.52
N ARG A 35 -17.51 -7.60 -27.37
CA ARG A 35 -17.02 -8.92 -26.97
C ARG A 35 -15.50 -8.86 -26.81
N CYS A 36 -15.07 -8.67 -25.57
CA CYS A 36 -13.68 -8.65 -25.16
C CYS A 36 -13.36 -9.88 -24.30
N GLN A 37 -12.16 -10.43 -24.44
CA GLN A 37 -11.65 -11.50 -23.58
C GLN A 37 -10.31 -11.07 -22.98
N LEU A 38 -10.17 -11.22 -21.65
CA LEU A 38 -8.91 -10.98 -20.96
C LEU A 38 -8.27 -12.33 -20.63
N ARG A 39 -7.07 -12.54 -21.15
CA ARG A 39 -6.27 -13.76 -20.96
C ARG A 39 -4.90 -13.38 -20.47
N GLY A 40 -4.16 -14.36 -19.98
CA GLY A 40 -2.80 -14.14 -19.53
C GLY A 40 -2.35 -15.18 -18.52
N THR A 41 -1.24 -14.90 -17.85
CA THR A 41 -0.62 -15.82 -16.88
C THR A 41 -0.03 -15.08 -15.70
N ILE A 42 -0.04 -15.74 -14.55
CA ILE A 42 0.70 -15.35 -13.35
C ILE A 42 1.79 -16.38 -13.08
N THR A 43 3.02 -15.93 -12.86
CA THR A 43 4.20 -16.78 -12.59
C THR A 43 4.88 -16.31 -11.31
N GLY A 44 5.24 -17.24 -10.44
CA GLY A 44 5.91 -16.94 -9.18
C GLY A 44 5.70 -18.06 -8.16
N PRO A 45 6.03 -17.84 -6.88
CA PRO A 45 6.51 -16.59 -6.32
C PRO A 45 8.01 -16.34 -6.58
N HIS A 46 8.42 -15.08 -6.45
CA HIS A 46 9.80 -14.60 -6.48
C HIS A 46 10.07 -13.82 -5.20
N CYS A 47 11.19 -14.09 -4.51
CA CYS A 47 11.59 -13.34 -3.34
C CYS A 47 13.12 -13.24 -3.29
N HIS A 48 13.64 -12.05 -2.99
CA HIS A 48 15.08 -11.85 -2.82
C HIS A 48 15.64 -12.67 -1.64
N TYR A 49 14.81 -12.85 -0.60
CA TYR A 49 15.20 -13.43 0.68
C TYR A 49 14.86 -14.91 0.82
N SER A 50 14.20 -15.51 -0.16
CA SER A 50 13.81 -16.92 -0.11
C SER A 50 13.70 -17.51 -1.51
N ARG A 51 14.21 -18.73 -1.69
CA ARG A 51 14.09 -19.47 -2.95
C ARG A 51 12.85 -20.35 -2.89
N THR A 52 12.00 -20.19 -3.90
CA THR A 52 10.82 -21.01 -4.13
C THR A 52 10.86 -21.49 -5.59
N LEU A 53 10.22 -22.62 -5.88
CA LEU A 53 10.05 -23.07 -7.26
C LEU A 53 8.89 -22.28 -7.88
N PRO A 54 9.14 -21.42 -8.88
CA PRO A 54 8.07 -20.65 -9.49
C PRO A 54 7.13 -21.60 -10.23
N THR A 55 5.84 -21.41 -10.02
CA THR A 55 4.76 -22.09 -10.72
C THR A 55 4.02 -21.08 -11.58
N ARG A 56 3.37 -21.56 -12.64
CA ARG A 56 2.62 -20.76 -13.59
C ARG A 56 1.14 -21.16 -13.51
N TRP A 57 0.27 -20.16 -13.48
CA TRP A 57 -1.18 -20.33 -13.54
C TRP A 57 -1.76 -19.43 -14.62
N ASP A 58 -2.78 -19.91 -15.32
CA ASP A 58 -3.44 -19.16 -16.38
C ASP A 58 -4.59 -18.33 -15.83
N PHE A 59 -4.74 -17.11 -16.35
CA PHE A 59 -5.93 -16.29 -16.18
C PHE A 59 -7.01 -16.77 -17.13
N LEU A 60 -8.15 -17.15 -16.57
CA LEU A 60 -9.35 -17.54 -17.29
C LEU A 60 -10.33 -16.38 -17.32
N ASP A 61 -10.74 -15.98 -18.52
CA ASP A 61 -11.81 -15.00 -18.73
C ASP A 61 -13.10 -15.43 -18.00
N GLN A 62 -13.76 -14.49 -17.34
CA GLN A 62 -14.97 -14.75 -16.54
C GLN A 62 -16.26 -14.47 -17.31
N GLY A 63 -16.18 -14.21 -18.63
CA GLY A 63 -17.32 -13.99 -19.50
C GLY A 63 -17.89 -12.57 -19.46
N ASP A 64 -19.13 -12.46 -19.91
CA ASP A 64 -19.83 -11.18 -19.99
C ASP A 64 -20.19 -10.63 -18.61
N GLY A 65 -20.03 -9.33 -18.44
CA GLY A 65 -20.26 -8.64 -17.18
C GLY A 65 -20.02 -7.14 -17.28
N PRO A 66 -20.27 -6.39 -16.19
CA PRO A 66 -20.14 -4.93 -16.18
C PRO A 66 -18.69 -4.47 -16.42
N THR A 67 -17.72 -5.35 -16.18
CA THR A 67 -16.29 -5.14 -16.45
C THR A 67 -15.73 -6.28 -17.27
N ILE A 68 -14.53 -6.11 -17.80
CA ILE A 68 -13.73 -7.21 -18.33
C ILE A 68 -13.00 -7.81 -17.11
N LEU A 69 -13.16 -9.11 -16.87
CA LEU A 69 -12.66 -9.77 -15.67
C LEU A 69 -12.03 -11.11 -16.03
N ALA A 70 -10.80 -11.34 -15.56
CA ALA A 70 -10.15 -12.64 -15.62
C ALA A 70 -9.73 -13.11 -14.22
N ARG A 71 -9.66 -14.43 -14.04
CA ARG A 71 -9.30 -15.05 -12.75
C ARG A 71 -8.26 -16.15 -12.93
N ALA A 72 -7.22 -16.13 -12.11
CA ALA A 72 -6.30 -17.24 -11.91
C ALA A 72 -6.53 -17.88 -10.53
N THR A 73 -6.31 -19.19 -10.43
CA THR A 73 -6.33 -19.92 -9.14
C THR A 73 -4.91 -20.29 -8.78
N VAL A 74 -4.35 -19.61 -7.78
CA VAL A 74 -2.99 -19.85 -7.29
C VAL A 74 -3.07 -20.86 -6.16
N VAL A 75 -2.46 -22.04 -6.35
CA VAL A 75 -2.39 -23.10 -5.35
C VAL A 75 -1.13 -22.89 -4.49
N ASP A 76 -1.24 -23.18 -3.19
CA ASP A 76 -0.20 -22.95 -2.18
C ASP A 76 0.43 -21.53 -2.27
N PRO A 77 -0.40 -20.47 -2.23
CA PRO A 77 0.08 -19.10 -2.43
C PRO A 77 1.08 -18.69 -1.36
N CYS A 78 2.24 -18.21 -1.80
CA CYS A 78 3.16 -17.50 -0.92
C CYS A 78 2.77 -16.02 -0.89
N PHE A 79 2.31 -15.56 0.27
CA PHE A 79 1.84 -14.19 0.46
C PHE A 79 3.00 -13.25 0.74
N TRP A 80 2.87 -12.03 0.26
CA TRP A 80 3.77 -10.95 0.59
C TRP A 80 3.63 -10.61 2.09
N THR A 81 4.76 -10.56 2.77
CA THR A 81 4.90 -10.04 4.13
C THR A 81 6.19 -9.22 4.21
N PRO A 82 6.37 -8.36 5.21
CA PRO A 82 7.60 -7.59 5.35
C PRO A 82 8.86 -8.47 5.43
N THR A 83 8.73 -9.63 6.08
CA THR A 83 9.80 -10.61 6.22
C THR A 83 9.96 -11.52 5.00
N LEU A 84 8.91 -11.75 4.23
CA LEU A 84 8.93 -12.61 3.04
C LEU A 84 8.15 -11.93 1.91
N PRO A 85 8.76 -10.95 1.21
CA PRO A 85 8.11 -10.18 0.17
C PRO A 85 8.02 -10.96 -1.13
N PHE A 86 7.14 -11.96 -1.17
CA PHE A 86 6.89 -12.74 -2.38
C PHE A 86 6.13 -11.92 -3.43
N LEU A 87 6.66 -11.90 -4.64
CA LEU A 87 6.10 -11.21 -5.80
C LEU A 87 5.83 -12.20 -6.94
N TYR A 88 4.92 -11.85 -7.83
CA TYR A 88 4.53 -12.63 -8.99
C TYR A 88 4.59 -11.75 -10.23
N ASP A 89 5.11 -12.30 -11.32
CA ASP A 89 5.08 -11.66 -12.62
C ASP A 89 3.79 -12.06 -13.34
N VAL A 90 3.05 -11.07 -13.82
CA VAL A 90 1.76 -11.23 -14.50
C VAL A 90 1.89 -10.68 -15.91
N THR A 91 1.47 -11.46 -16.91
CA THR A 91 1.30 -11.01 -18.28
C THR A 91 -0.17 -11.12 -18.65
N LEU A 92 -0.75 -10.06 -19.21
CA LEU A 92 -2.15 -10.02 -19.63
C LEU A 92 -2.25 -9.54 -21.08
N GLU A 93 -3.31 -10.01 -21.73
CA GLU A 93 -3.65 -9.70 -23.11
C GLU A 93 -5.15 -9.51 -23.21
N LEU A 94 -5.56 -8.42 -23.86
CA LEU A 94 -6.94 -8.17 -24.20
C LEU A 94 -7.15 -8.51 -25.67
N GLU A 95 -8.07 -9.43 -25.93
CA GLU A 95 -8.52 -9.77 -27.27
C GLU A 95 -9.91 -9.22 -27.52
N GLN A 96 -10.14 -8.73 -28.73
CA GLN A 96 -11.44 -8.32 -29.22
C GLN A 96 -11.66 -8.92 -30.62
N HIS A 97 -12.77 -9.63 -30.81
CA HIS A 97 -13.06 -10.34 -32.06
C HIS A 97 -11.91 -11.26 -32.53
N GLY A 98 -11.21 -11.88 -31.57
CA GLY A 98 -10.07 -12.77 -31.84
C GLY A 98 -8.77 -12.07 -32.24
N GLN A 99 -8.69 -10.74 -32.13
CA GLN A 99 -7.47 -9.96 -32.36
C GLN A 99 -6.97 -9.37 -31.05
N ARG A 100 -5.67 -9.50 -30.78
CA ARG A 100 -5.04 -8.84 -29.63
C ARG A 100 -5.04 -7.32 -29.84
N VAL A 101 -5.70 -6.60 -28.95
CA VAL A 101 -5.81 -5.13 -29.00
C VAL A 101 -4.98 -4.42 -27.92
N TRP A 102 -4.55 -5.15 -26.89
CA TRP A 102 -3.71 -4.63 -25.81
C TRP A 102 -2.98 -5.76 -25.08
N SER A 103 -1.82 -5.46 -24.51
CA SER A 103 -1.09 -6.38 -23.63
C SER A 103 -0.26 -5.62 -22.61
N THR A 104 -0.04 -6.20 -21.43
CA THR A 104 0.83 -5.64 -20.41
C THR A 104 1.56 -6.73 -19.63
N SER A 105 2.68 -6.36 -19.02
CA SER A 105 3.35 -7.15 -17.98
C SER A 105 3.46 -6.32 -16.72
N GLN A 106 3.09 -6.91 -15.58
CA GLN A 106 3.03 -6.25 -14.28
C GLN A 106 3.62 -7.17 -13.22
N ARG A 107 4.19 -6.59 -12.15
CA ARG A 107 4.57 -7.34 -10.96
C ARG A 107 3.58 -7.04 -9.85
N ILE A 108 3.08 -8.09 -9.19
CA ILE A 108 2.12 -7.98 -8.10
C ILE A 108 2.61 -8.73 -6.87
N GLY A 109 2.06 -8.43 -5.70
CA GLY A 109 2.17 -9.29 -4.53
C GLY A 109 0.79 -9.69 -4.03
N LEU A 110 0.70 -10.87 -3.43
CA LEU A 110 -0.52 -11.34 -2.81
C LEU A 110 -0.51 -10.92 -1.34
N THR A 111 -1.29 -9.92 -0.96
CA THR A 111 -1.37 -9.44 0.43
C THR A 111 -2.60 -9.98 1.14
N ARG A 112 -2.54 -9.99 2.47
CA ARG A 112 -3.67 -10.27 3.37
C ARG A 112 -3.74 -9.21 4.46
N TYR A 113 -3.75 -7.95 4.01
CA TYR A 113 -4.08 -6.84 4.90
C TYR A 113 -5.59 -6.77 5.09
N GLY A 114 -5.99 -6.30 6.26
CA GLY A 114 -7.39 -6.03 6.53
C GLY A 114 -7.57 -5.34 7.86
N THR A 115 -8.81 -5.00 8.19
CA THR A 115 -9.17 -4.41 9.48
C THR A 115 -10.25 -5.25 10.14
N ARG A 116 -10.22 -5.34 11.48
CA ARG A 116 -11.27 -6.01 12.26
C ARG A 116 -11.43 -5.33 13.63
N GLY A 117 -12.58 -4.67 13.83
CA GLY A 117 -12.77 -3.77 14.96
C GLY A 117 -11.64 -2.74 14.99
N CYS A 118 -11.00 -2.57 16.14
CA CYS A 118 -9.88 -1.63 16.31
C CYS A 118 -8.50 -2.18 15.86
N ASN A 119 -8.44 -3.32 15.19
CA ASN A 119 -7.18 -3.95 14.80
C ASN A 119 -6.90 -3.86 13.30
N LEU A 120 -5.67 -3.46 12.96
CA LEU A 120 -5.07 -3.75 11.67
C LEU A 120 -4.58 -5.21 11.66
N LEU A 121 -4.78 -5.89 10.54
CA LEU A 121 -4.41 -7.28 10.35
C LEU A 121 -3.39 -7.42 9.21
N CYS A 122 -2.42 -8.32 9.41
CA CYS A 122 -1.57 -8.85 8.35
C CYS A 122 -1.56 -10.38 8.51
N ASP A 123 -1.94 -11.11 7.45
CA ASP A 123 -2.05 -12.58 7.50
C ASP A 123 -2.98 -13.06 8.64
N GLY A 124 -4.12 -12.37 8.80
CA GLY A 124 -5.13 -12.69 9.82
C GLY A 124 -4.69 -12.43 11.27
N LYS A 125 -3.45 -12.01 11.51
CA LYS A 125 -2.91 -11.68 12.83
C LYS A 125 -2.96 -10.17 13.05
N ARG A 126 -3.15 -9.76 14.30
CA ARG A 126 -3.03 -8.35 14.69
C ARG A 126 -1.63 -7.85 14.32
N TRP A 127 -1.58 -6.73 13.65
CA TRP A 127 -0.35 -6.09 13.21
C TRP A 127 -0.35 -4.63 13.66
N VAL A 128 0.72 -4.23 14.35
CA VAL A 128 0.95 -2.84 14.74
C VAL A 128 1.98 -2.27 13.77
N LEU A 129 1.52 -1.43 12.84
CA LEU A 129 2.38 -0.81 11.86
C LEU A 129 3.17 0.33 12.50
N ARG A 130 4.50 0.26 12.42
CA ARG A 130 5.38 1.34 12.84
C ARG A 130 6.07 1.87 11.62
N ALA A 131 6.01 3.18 11.43
CA ALA A 131 6.55 3.80 10.24
C ALA A 131 7.21 5.13 10.59
N THR A 132 8.08 5.58 9.69
CA THR A 132 8.63 6.92 9.76
C THR A 132 8.50 7.67 8.45
N PHE A 133 8.42 8.98 8.49
CA PHE A 133 8.35 9.77 7.26
C PHE A 133 9.69 9.69 6.51
N LEU A 134 9.62 9.30 5.24
CA LEU A 134 10.82 9.11 4.41
C LEU A 134 11.73 10.35 4.32
N PRO A 135 11.22 11.60 4.20
CA PRO A 135 12.06 12.79 4.20
C PRO A 135 12.89 12.99 5.47
N PHE A 136 12.52 12.33 6.57
CA PHE A 136 13.20 12.45 7.86
C PHE A 136 14.20 11.31 8.10
N LEU A 137 14.25 10.29 7.25
CA LEU A 137 15.25 9.23 7.34
C LEU A 137 16.64 9.69 6.86
N ARG A 138 17.67 9.47 7.67
CA ARG A 138 19.08 9.68 7.32
C ARG A 138 19.79 8.38 6.98
N GLY A 139 20.69 8.47 6.00
CA GLY A 139 21.68 7.44 5.71
C GLY A 139 22.78 7.33 6.76
N PRO A 140 23.44 6.17 6.87
CA PRO A 140 24.65 6.05 7.66
C PRO A 140 25.68 7.05 7.14
N ILE A 141 26.12 7.97 8.00
CA ILE A 141 27.18 8.93 7.71
C ILE A 141 28.53 8.22 7.75
N GLN A 142 29.34 8.32 6.67
CA GLN A 142 30.83 8.40 6.59
C GLN A 142 31.27 8.16 5.11
N HIS A 143 32.09 8.92 4.36
CA HIS A 143 33.04 10.03 4.55
C HIS A 143 33.23 10.84 3.22
N ALA A 144 33.60 12.12 3.34
CA ALA A 144 34.46 12.98 2.48
C ALA A 144 34.39 12.96 0.92
N ALA A 145 33.90 14.09 0.37
CA ALA A 145 34.34 14.88 -0.81
C ALA A 145 34.70 14.23 -2.19
N PRO A 146 34.47 14.96 -3.30
CA PRO A 146 34.25 14.36 -4.62
C PRO A 146 35.51 14.30 -5.50
N GLN A 147 35.58 13.30 -6.40
CA GLN A 147 36.34 13.42 -7.65
C GLN A 147 35.53 12.91 -8.84
N LEU A 148 35.52 13.72 -9.90
CA LEU A 148 34.95 13.46 -11.22
C LEU A 148 35.43 12.11 -11.80
N SER A 149 34.54 11.38 -12.49
CA SER A 149 34.75 11.04 -13.91
C SER A 149 33.52 10.35 -14.53
N THR A 150 33.47 10.44 -15.84
CA THR A 150 32.40 10.26 -16.83
C THR A 150 32.01 8.80 -17.13
N LEU A 151 30.70 8.55 -17.26
CA LEU A 151 30.01 7.65 -18.22
C LEU A 151 28.49 7.73 -17.97
N PRO A 152 27.60 7.70 -19.00
CA PRO A 152 26.17 7.70 -18.79
C PRO A 152 25.69 6.27 -18.50
N GLN A 153 25.94 5.78 -17.30
CA GLN A 153 25.11 4.73 -16.73
C GLN A 153 23.87 5.39 -16.12
N LYS A 154 22.75 4.67 -16.16
CA LYS A 154 21.47 5.08 -15.59
C LYS A 154 21.61 5.03 -14.05
N THR A 155 22.36 5.97 -13.50
CA THR A 155 22.63 6.06 -12.07
C THR A 155 21.27 6.22 -11.38
N PRO A 156 20.95 5.39 -10.38
CA PRO A 156 19.85 5.71 -9.47
C PRO A 156 20.05 7.15 -8.98
N SER A 157 18.98 7.93 -8.84
CA SER A 157 19.12 9.21 -8.14
C SER A 157 19.71 8.94 -6.76
N ALA A 158 20.45 9.90 -6.19
CA ALA A 158 21.11 9.74 -4.89
C ALA A 158 20.16 9.21 -3.79
N ASP A 159 18.87 9.51 -3.91
CA ASP A 159 17.81 9.01 -3.03
C ASP A 159 17.65 7.48 -3.07
N PHE A 160 17.77 6.86 -4.25
CA PHE A 160 17.65 5.39 -4.38
C PHE A 160 18.88 4.66 -3.85
N GLU A 161 20.08 5.23 -3.99
CA GLU A 161 21.28 4.63 -3.41
C GLU A 161 21.20 4.58 -1.88
N PHE A 162 20.71 5.66 -1.26
CA PHE A 162 20.41 5.68 0.17
C PHE A 162 19.38 4.60 0.55
N LEU A 163 18.27 4.50 -0.21
CA LEU A 163 17.23 3.51 0.07
C LEU A 163 17.77 2.08 0.02
N GLU A 164 18.57 1.74 -0.99
CA GLU A 164 19.20 0.41 -1.07
C GLU A 164 20.06 0.10 0.17
N GLN A 165 20.83 1.08 0.67
CA GLN A 165 21.62 0.92 1.90
C GLN A 165 20.74 0.82 3.16
N ALA A 166 19.57 1.48 3.15
CA ALA A 166 18.61 1.49 4.25
C ALA A 166 17.71 0.24 4.30
N ALA A 167 17.60 -0.51 3.20
CA ALA A 167 16.66 -1.62 3.04
C ALA A 167 16.75 -2.64 4.17
N ASP A 168 17.96 -3.11 4.46
CA ASP A 168 18.20 -4.13 5.47
C ASP A 168 17.88 -3.61 6.87
N GLY A 169 18.25 -2.36 7.19
CA GLY A 169 17.92 -1.74 8.47
C GLY A 169 16.40 -1.59 8.66
N LEU A 170 15.68 -1.08 7.65
CA LEU A 170 14.23 -0.94 7.71
C LEU A 170 13.55 -2.29 7.94
N ARG A 171 14.02 -3.33 7.23
CA ARG A 171 13.50 -4.69 7.33
C ARG A 171 13.82 -5.36 8.66
N GLU A 172 15.06 -5.26 9.13
CA GLU A 172 15.51 -5.83 10.42
C GLU A 172 14.71 -5.24 11.59
N HIS A 173 14.45 -3.94 11.55
CA HIS A 173 13.67 -3.26 12.57
C HIS A 173 12.15 -3.35 12.36
N LEU A 174 11.68 -3.98 11.26
CA LEU A 174 10.28 -4.02 10.82
C LEU A 174 9.64 -2.61 10.80
N LEU A 175 10.41 -1.64 10.33
CA LEU A 175 10.01 -0.24 10.20
C LEU A 175 9.51 0.01 8.79
N GLY A 176 8.25 0.44 8.66
CA GLY A 176 7.70 0.93 7.40
C GLY A 176 8.07 2.39 7.13
N ILE A 177 7.60 2.91 6.01
CA ILE A 177 7.78 4.30 5.61
C ILE A 177 6.44 4.98 5.33
N ALA A 178 6.28 6.22 5.76
CA ALA A 178 5.21 7.10 5.33
C ALA A 178 5.75 8.04 4.26
N VAL A 179 5.08 8.12 3.11
CA VAL A 179 5.57 8.85 1.95
C VAL A 179 4.47 9.71 1.38
N GLU A 180 4.71 11.01 1.26
CA GLU A 180 3.87 11.91 0.50
C GLU A 180 4.07 11.66 -1.00
N GLN A 181 2.97 11.39 -1.70
CA GLN A 181 2.94 11.19 -3.16
C GLN A 181 4.00 10.19 -3.65
N PRO A 182 3.97 8.92 -3.20
CA PRO A 182 4.99 7.96 -3.55
C PRO A 182 5.06 7.73 -5.06
N THR A 183 6.28 7.61 -5.58
CA THR A 183 6.50 7.27 -6.98
C THR A 183 6.31 5.76 -7.21
N ILE A 184 6.03 5.38 -8.46
CA ILE A 184 5.94 3.98 -8.88
C ILE A 184 7.24 3.22 -8.56
N SER A 185 8.39 3.80 -8.91
CA SER A 185 9.70 3.20 -8.66
C SER A 185 9.95 2.94 -7.17
N LEU A 186 9.50 3.85 -6.29
CA LEU A 186 9.61 3.66 -4.85
C LEU A 186 8.71 2.53 -4.34
N CYS A 187 7.48 2.40 -4.89
CA CYS A 187 6.58 1.31 -4.56
C CYS A 187 7.13 -0.05 -5.01
N GLU A 188 7.75 -0.11 -6.20
CA GLU A 188 8.42 -1.31 -6.71
C GLU A 188 9.60 -1.71 -5.83
N TRP A 189 10.42 -0.74 -5.44
CA TRP A 189 11.54 -0.93 -4.54
C TRP A 189 11.06 -1.46 -3.16
N ALA A 190 10.11 -0.78 -2.53
CA ALA A 190 9.59 -1.16 -1.21
C ALA A 190 8.90 -2.53 -1.24
N SER A 191 8.18 -2.84 -2.32
CA SER A 191 7.56 -4.15 -2.54
C SER A 191 8.60 -5.26 -2.67
N THR A 192 9.74 -4.99 -3.30
CA THR A 192 10.83 -5.97 -3.49
C THR A 192 11.56 -6.24 -2.17
N HIS A 193 11.76 -5.21 -1.36
CA HIS A 193 12.54 -5.30 -0.11
C HIS A 193 11.69 -5.65 1.12
N GLY A 194 10.37 -5.72 0.99
CA GLY A 194 9.49 -6.04 2.12
C GLY A 194 9.31 -4.88 3.08
N ILE A 195 9.28 -3.65 2.57
CA ILE A 195 9.10 -2.45 3.38
C ILE A 195 7.63 -2.00 3.29
N PRO A 196 6.84 -2.09 4.37
CA PRO A 196 5.51 -1.51 4.41
C PRO A 196 5.53 -0.02 4.14
N MET A 197 4.51 0.47 3.46
CA MET A 197 4.38 1.87 3.10
C MET A 197 2.97 2.38 3.40
N ILE A 198 2.92 3.59 3.95
CA ILE A 198 1.72 4.41 4.02
C ILE A 198 1.84 5.47 2.93
N ALA A 199 0.96 5.42 1.94
CA ALA A 199 0.93 6.39 0.86
C ALA A 199 0.06 7.58 1.26
N ASP A 200 0.63 8.77 1.41
CA ASP A 200 -0.13 9.99 1.63
C ASP A 200 -0.42 10.69 0.30
N LEU A 201 -1.70 10.70 -0.09
CA LEU A 201 -2.16 11.26 -1.36
C LEU A 201 -2.97 12.54 -1.19
N ARG A 202 -3.06 13.10 0.04
CA ARG A 202 -3.84 14.32 0.31
C ARG A 202 -3.40 15.47 -0.61
N HIS A 203 -2.10 15.71 -0.70
CA HIS A 203 -1.57 16.85 -1.46
C HIS A 203 -1.50 16.65 -2.99
N ARG A 204 -2.01 15.54 -3.53
CA ARG A 204 -1.88 15.25 -4.96
C ARG A 204 -2.88 16.09 -5.76
N SER A 205 -2.38 17.16 -6.38
CA SER A 205 -3.19 18.01 -7.25
C SER A 205 -3.72 17.24 -8.47
N SER A 206 -4.99 17.45 -8.81
CA SER A 206 -5.67 16.92 -10.00
C SER A 206 -5.14 17.46 -11.34
N SER A 207 -4.06 18.25 -11.31
CA SER A 207 -3.44 18.92 -12.46
C SER A 207 -2.97 17.97 -13.57
N THR A 208 -2.76 16.68 -13.27
CA THR A 208 -2.37 15.66 -14.26
C THR A 208 -3.55 15.00 -14.97
N GLY A 209 -4.80 15.45 -14.74
CA GLY A 209 -6.01 14.91 -15.38
C GLY A 209 -6.38 13.49 -14.93
N SER A 210 -5.54 12.85 -14.11
CA SER A 210 -5.81 11.54 -13.51
C SER A 210 -6.64 11.72 -12.24
N THR A 211 -7.73 10.97 -12.13
CA THR A 211 -8.57 10.97 -10.93
C THR A 211 -7.87 10.25 -9.78
N ILE A 212 -8.20 10.61 -8.53
CA ILE A 212 -7.69 9.91 -7.34
C ILE A 212 -7.97 8.40 -7.39
N SER A 213 -9.09 8.00 -7.98
CA SER A 213 -9.44 6.59 -8.19
C SER A 213 -8.47 5.87 -9.13
N ALA A 214 -8.06 6.50 -10.24
CA ALA A 214 -7.06 5.91 -11.14
C ALA A 214 -5.71 5.75 -10.43
N ILE A 215 -5.33 6.75 -9.64
CA ILE A 215 -4.11 6.73 -8.83
C ILE A 215 -4.14 5.60 -7.80
N VAL A 216 -5.21 5.46 -7.03
CA VAL A 216 -5.31 4.41 -6.00
C VAL A 216 -5.38 3.02 -6.64
N ARG A 217 -6.02 2.88 -7.81
CA ARG A 217 -5.98 1.63 -8.59
C ARG A 217 -4.55 1.29 -9.01
N GLN A 218 -3.78 2.27 -9.46
CA GLN A 218 -2.37 2.08 -9.80
C GLN A 218 -1.57 1.56 -8.59
N PHE A 219 -1.83 2.08 -7.39
CA PHE A 219 -1.14 1.66 -6.17
C PHE A 219 -1.54 0.28 -5.64
N SER A 220 -2.76 -0.18 -5.94
CA SER A 220 -3.31 -1.45 -5.45
C SER A 220 -2.48 -2.70 -5.78
N ARG A 221 -1.69 -2.65 -6.86
CA ARG A 221 -0.83 -3.76 -7.29
C ARG A 221 0.44 -3.90 -6.44
N TYR A 222 0.82 -2.84 -5.73
CA TYR A 222 2.05 -2.81 -4.94
C TYR A 222 1.76 -3.30 -3.52
N PRO A 223 2.24 -4.50 -3.16
CA PRO A 223 1.94 -5.11 -1.86
C PRO A 223 2.57 -4.37 -0.67
N CYS A 224 3.53 -3.47 -0.90
CA CYS A 224 4.06 -2.61 0.15
C CYS A 224 3.01 -1.63 0.70
N ILE A 225 2.01 -1.22 -0.10
CA ILE A 225 1.01 -0.24 0.32
C ILE A 225 0.08 -0.85 1.37
N ALA A 226 0.36 -0.58 2.63
CA ALA A 226 -0.40 -1.07 3.77
C ALA A 226 -1.65 -0.21 4.05
N ALA A 227 -1.56 1.09 3.76
CA ALA A 227 -2.68 2.03 3.85
C ALA A 227 -2.45 3.21 2.90
N THR A 228 -3.53 3.88 2.52
CA THR A 228 -3.47 5.14 1.75
C THR A 228 -4.27 6.23 2.44
N ILE A 229 -3.62 7.35 2.72
CA ILE A 229 -4.24 8.54 3.28
C ILE A 229 -4.79 9.39 2.14
N VAL A 230 -6.06 9.77 2.24
CA VAL A 230 -6.74 10.60 1.24
C VAL A 230 -7.49 11.74 1.92
N HIS A 231 -7.91 12.75 1.16
CA HIS A 231 -8.84 13.74 1.67
C HIS A 231 -10.21 13.09 1.96
N ARG A 232 -10.89 13.60 2.99
CA ARG A 232 -12.23 13.11 3.40
C ARG A 232 -13.23 13.04 2.24
N GLU A 233 -13.20 14.04 1.37
CA GLU A 233 -14.08 14.11 0.19
C GLU A 233 -13.84 12.98 -0.83
N ASP A 234 -12.65 12.38 -0.82
CA ASP A 234 -12.26 11.31 -1.74
C ASP A 234 -12.51 9.90 -1.21
N VAL A 235 -12.74 9.72 0.11
CA VAL A 235 -12.84 8.40 0.76
C VAL A 235 -13.87 7.51 0.05
N THR A 236 -15.08 8.02 -0.17
CA THR A 236 -16.16 7.27 -0.85
C THR A 236 -15.79 6.90 -2.29
N THR A 237 -15.22 7.86 -3.03
CA THR A 237 -14.80 7.66 -4.43
C THR A 237 -13.74 6.57 -4.52
N VAL A 238 -12.73 6.63 -3.64
CA VAL A 238 -11.64 5.65 -3.57
C VAL A 238 -12.18 4.26 -3.21
N ARG A 239 -13.00 4.15 -2.15
CA ARG A 239 -13.61 2.90 -1.70
C ARG A 239 -14.48 2.24 -2.77
N ASN A 240 -15.27 3.03 -3.49
CA ASN A 240 -16.09 2.52 -4.59
C ASN A 240 -15.22 2.03 -5.76
N SER A 241 -14.08 2.69 -6.00
CA SER A 241 -13.17 2.34 -7.07
C SER A 241 -12.26 1.15 -6.78
N ASN A 242 -11.95 0.91 -5.50
CA ASN A 242 -11.08 -0.15 -5.02
C ASN A 242 -11.41 -0.50 -3.55
N LYS A 243 -12.08 -1.63 -3.34
CA LYS A 243 -12.46 -2.12 -2.01
C LYS A 243 -11.35 -2.90 -1.29
N TYR A 244 -10.24 -3.17 -1.98
CA TYR A 244 -9.18 -4.05 -1.49
C TYR A 244 -8.00 -3.30 -0.90
N LEU A 245 -8.01 -1.97 -0.99
CA LEU A 245 -7.01 -1.11 -0.40
C LEU A 245 -7.56 -0.50 0.90
N ILE A 246 -6.73 -0.50 1.95
CA ILE A 246 -7.05 0.12 3.23
C ILE A 246 -6.95 1.63 3.08
N VAL A 247 -8.08 2.31 3.25
CA VAL A 247 -8.16 3.77 3.16
C VAL A 247 -8.12 4.39 4.55
N ALA A 248 -7.28 5.39 4.73
CA ALA A 248 -7.16 6.13 5.97
C ALA A 248 -7.61 7.59 5.81
N GLU A 249 -8.27 8.12 6.85
CA GLU A 249 -8.69 9.52 6.94
C GLU A 249 -8.04 10.17 8.16
N GLU A 250 -7.55 11.40 8.00
CA GLU A 250 -7.07 12.21 9.13
C GLU A 250 -8.22 12.88 9.87
N LEU A 251 -8.22 12.73 11.19
CA LEU A 251 -9.12 13.42 12.11
C LEU A 251 -8.48 14.72 12.56
N VAL A 252 -9.10 15.84 12.22
CA VAL A 252 -8.63 17.18 12.60
C VAL A 252 -9.50 17.74 13.73
N GLY A 253 -8.91 17.89 14.92
CA GLY A 253 -9.46 18.68 16.03
C GLY A 253 -10.56 18.01 16.89
N PRO A 254 -11.05 18.72 17.95
CA PRO A 254 -12.03 18.21 18.92
C PRO A 254 -13.48 18.12 18.40
N GLU A 255 -13.71 18.23 17.09
CA GLU A 255 -15.04 18.32 16.47
C GLU A 255 -15.77 16.97 16.28
N LEU A 256 -15.43 15.95 17.08
CA LEU A 256 -16.03 14.61 16.98
C LEU A 256 -17.34 14.43 17.77
N VAL A 257 -17.79 15.44 18.52
CA VAL A 257 -18.76 15.22 19.59
C VAL A 257 -20.23 15.16 19.15
N ASP A 258 -20.69 15.82 18.08
CA ASP A 258 -22.16 15.96 17.93
C ASP A 258 -22.82 15.45 16.63
N ASP A 259 -22.11 15.18 15.52
CA ASP A 259 -22.77 14.66 14.29
C ASP A 259 -21.84 13.98 13.24
N ARG A 260 -20.54 13.83 13.53
CA ARG A 260 -19.53 13.45 12.51
C ARG A 260 -19.07 11.99 12.53
N CYS A 261 -19.54 11.18 13.48
CA CYS A 261 -19.19 9.76 13.53
C CYS A 261 -19.71 8.97 12.33
N GLU A 262 -20.84 9.35 11.71
CA GLU A 262 -21.39 8.60 10.56
C GLU A 262 -20.49 8.61 9.32
N ASN A 263 -19.71 9.68 9.11
CA ASN A 263 -18.81 9.79 7.95
C ASN A 263 -17.39 9.27 8.23
N ALA A 264 -16.91 9.35 9.48
CA ALA A 264 -15.69 8.65 9.91
C ALA A 264 -15.82 7.11 9.77
N MET A 265 -17.03 6.57 9.62
CA MET A 265 -17.27 5.16 9.32
C MET A 265 -16.86 4.72 7.91
N LEU A 266 -16.59 5.65 6.99
CA LEU A 266 -16.32 5.31 5.59
C LEU A 266 -14.87 4.85 5.36
N ALA A 267 -13.91 5.40 6.13
CA ALA A 267 -12.52 4.97 6.10
C ALA A 267 -12.32 3.64 6.84
N ASP A 268 -11.24 2.92 6.49
CA ASP A 268 -10.83 1.72 7.22
C ASP A 268 -10.05 2.06 8.48
N ILE A 269 -9.31 3.17 8.47
CA ILE A 269 -8.40 3.61 9.53
C ILE A 269 -8.62 5.10 9.79
N ALA A 270 -8.62 5.50 11.05
CA ALA A 270 -8.54 6.90 11.42
C ALA A 270 -7.11 7.28 11.83
N ILE A 271 -6.68 8.48 11.45
CA ILE A 271 -5.35 9.01 11.73
C ILE A 271 -5.47 10.22 12.65
N CYS A 272 -4.67 10.26 13.70
CA CYS A 272 -4.67 11.38 14.64
C CYS A 272 -3.26 11.89 14.88
N SER A 273 -3.10 13.21 14.82
CA SER A 273 -1.88 13.89 15.24
C SER A 273 -1.81 13.96 16.76
N VAL A 274 -0.65 13.63 17.33
CA VAL A 274 -0.38 13.58 18.76
C VAL A 274 0.78 14.52 19.07
N HIS A 275 0.48 15.58 19.80
CA HIS A 275 1.47 16.57 20.24
C HIS A 275 1.90 16.28 21.68
N ASN A 276 0.97 15.87 22.54
CA ASN A 276 1.26 15.53 23.93
C ASN A 276 0.33 14.39 24.39
N ALA A 277 0.92 13.23 24.70
CA ALA A 277 0.16 12.04 25.07
C ALA A 277 -0.70 12.22 26.33
N SER A 278 -0.32 13.10 27.26
CA SER A 278 -1.11 13.34 28.48
C SER A 278 -2.38 14.16 28.23
N THR A 279 -2.36 15.05 27.24
CA THR A 279 -3.54 15.86 26.86
C THR A 279 -4.37 15.19 25.79
N ASP A 280 -3.71 14.51 24.85
CA ASP A 280 -4.36 13.94 23.66
C ASP A 280 -4.85 12.51 23.92
N GLY A 281 -4.21 11.78 24.84
CA GLY A 281 -4.53 10.40 25.20
C GLY A 281 -6.00 10.15 25.58
N PRO A 282 -6.59 10.94 26.51
CA PRO A 282 -8.01 10.81 26.85
C PRO A 282 -8.94 10.97 25.64
N ASN A 283 -8.68 11.97 24.80
CA ASN A 283 -9.48 12.22 23.59
C ASN A 283 -9.37 11.06 22.60
N LEU A 284 -8.17 10.52 22.40
CA LEU A 284 -7.95 9.35 21.54
C LEU A 284 -8.71 8.12 22.02
N GLN A 285 -8.77 7.91 23.34
CA GLN A 285 -9.52 6.81 23.94
C GLN A 285 -11.03 6.95 23.66
N GLU A 286 -11.58 8.14 23.85
CA GLU A 286 -12.99 8.44 23.54
C GLU A 286 -13.28 8.26 22.04
N TRP A 287 -12.41 8.77 21.17
CA TRP A 287 -12.57 8.65 19.72
C TRP A 287 -12.51 7.19 19.26
N ALA A 288 -11.58 6.40 19.77
CA ALA A 288 -11.48 4.99 19.41
C ALA A 288 -12.72 4.20 19.83
N ALA A 289 -13.27 4.50 21.02
CA ALA A 289 -14.50 3.89 21.49
C ALA A 289 -15.70 4.28 20.60
N ALA A 290 -15.77 5.53 20.15
CA ALA A 290 -16.83 6.02 19.27
C ALA A 290 -16.72 5.47 17.84
N ILE A 291 -15.51 5.41 17.27
CA ILE A 291 -15.29 5.03 15.87
C ILE A 291 -15.32 3.50 15.69
N GLY A 292 -14.76 2.74 16.64
CA GLY A 292 -14.70 1.27 16.55
C GLY A 292 -13.84 0.72 15.41
N ARG A 293 -12.92 1.53 14.88
CA ARG A 293 -11.98 1.19 13.78
C ARG A 293 -10.54 1.29 14.26
N PRO A 294 -9.57 0.68 13.55
CA PRO A 294 -8.16 0.84 13.85
C PRO A 294 -7.76 2.31 13.70
N MET A 295 -6.85 2.74 14.57
CA MET A 295 -6.36 4.11 14.59
C MET A 295 -4.84 4.15 14.52
N PHE A 296 -4.30 5.14 13.81
CA PHE A 296 -2.88 5.45 13.78
C PHE A 296 -2.62 6.77 14.51
N ALA A 297 -1.59 6.79 15.36
CA ALA A 297 -1.06 8.03 15.93
C ALA A 297 0.11 8.52 15.08
N ILE A 298 0.11 9.83 14.76
CA ILE A 298 1.22 10.53 14.10
C ILE A 298 1.82 11.50 15.11
N ARG A 299 3.13 11.43 15.32
CA ARG A 299 3.88 12.48 16.02
C ARG A 299 4.85 13.09 15.02
N SER A 300 4.57 14.32 14.56
CA SER A 300 5.43 15.00 13.62
C SER A 300 6.64 15.59 14.34
N ASP A 301 7.69 14.79 14.51
CA ASP A 301 8.99 15.29 14.94
C ASP A 301 9.78 15.73 13.71
N SER A 302 10.08 17.03 13.60
CA SER A 302 10.82 17.58 12.45
C SER A 302 12.32 17.21 12.46
N GLN A 303 12.74 16.40 13.42
CA GLN A 303 14.12 15.97 13.55
C GLN A 303 14.36 14.72 12.71
N SER A 304 15.32 14.82 11.80
CA SER A 304 15.77 13.68 11.03
C SER A 304 16.48 12.64 11.91
N MET A 305 16.13 11.37 11.72
CA MET A 305 16.54 10.23 12.54
C MET A 305 17.19 9.14 11.69
N ASP A 306 18.09 8.36 12.28
CA ASP A 306 18.48 7.07 11.71
C ASP A 306 17.38 6.02 11.95
N ILE A 307 17.49 4.87 11.29
CA ILE A 307 16.46 3.82 11.35
C ILE A 307 16.25 3.30 12.78
N PRO A 308 17.29 2.97 13.58
CA PRO A 308 17.09 2.54 14.96
C PRO A 308 16.40 3.60 15.83
N SER A 309 16.77 4.87 15.68
CA SER A 309 16.16 5.97 16.44
C SER A 309 14.71 6.20 16.04
N ALA A 310 14.38 6.13 14.74
CA ALA A 310 13.00 6.22 14.28
C ALA A 310 12.15 5.06 14.83
N ARG A 311 12.71 3.84 14.84
CA ARG A 311 12.04 2.67 15.43
C ARG A 311 11.78 2.86 16.93
N LEU A 312 12.76 3.37 17.67
CA LEU A 312 12.65 3.68 19.10
C LEU A 312 11.62 4.80 19.36
N ALA A 313 11.57 5.83 18.52
CA ALA A 313 10.60 6.90 18.61
C ALA A 313 9.16 6.39 18.43
N CYS A 314 8.91 5.44 17.51
CA CYS A 314 7.60 4.77 17.43
C CYS A 314 7.26 4.00 18.72
N GLU A 315 8.24 3.34 19.36
CA GLU A 315 8.02 2.62 20.62
C GLU A 315 7.73 3.56 21.78
N GLN A 316 8.43 4.70 21.82
CA GLN A 316 8.17 5.73 22.80
C GLN A 316 6.77 6.31 22.63
N LEU A 317 6.36 6.67 21.41
CA LEU A 317 4.99 7.12 21.13
C LEU A 317 3.95 6.06 21.55
N GLN A 318 4.22 4.78 21.29
CA GLN A 318 3.37 3.69 21.76
C GLN A 318 3.30 3.60 23.29
N ALA A 319 4.45 3.67 23.97
CA ALA A 319 4.53 3.61 25.43
C ALA A 319 3.82 4.81 26.09
N ASP A 320 3.96 6.00 25.52
CA ASP A 320 3.31 7.23 26.00
C ASP A 320 1.78 7.12 25.93
N LEU A 321 1.24 6.45 24.91
CA LEU A 321 -0.20 6.30 24.67
C LEU A 321 -0.81 5.05 25.34
N ALA A 322 0.02 4.07 25.70
CA ALA A 322 -0.43 2.80 26.30
C ALA A 322 -1.32 2.94 27.56
N PRO A 323 -1.17 3.95 28.44
CA PRO A 323 -2.09 4.16 29.56
C PRO A 323 -3.53 4.44 29.14
N TRP A 324 -3.73 4.95 27.93
CA TRP A 324 -5.03 5.38 27.42
C TRP A 324 -5.57 4.40 26.39
N ILE A 325 -4.73 3.96 25.46
CA ILE A 325 -5.16 3.19 24.30
C ILE A 325 -4.03 2.40 23.64
N ASP A 326 -4.40 1.24 23.10
CA ASP A 326 -3.55 0.39 22.27
C ASP A 326 -3.97 0.52 20.79
N LEU A 327 -3.14 1.16 19.98
CA LEU A 327 -3.46 1.57 18.60
C LEU A 327 -2.99 0.52 17.57
N ALA A 328 -3.41 0.74 16.32
CA ALA A 328 -3.05 -0.12 15.20
C ALA A 328 -1.77 0.33 14.47
N GLY A 329 -1.31 1.54 14.73
CA GLY A 329 -0.05 2.04 14.18
C GLY A 329 0.45 3.32 14.79
N TYR A 330 1.75 3.54 14.63
CA TYR A 330 2.50 4.64 15.21
C TYR A 330 3.50 5.17 14.17
N ILE A 331 3.40 6.47 13.87
CA ILE A 331 4.16 7.11 12.79
C ILE A 331 4.92 8.30 13.38
N VAL A 332 6.22 8.38 13.08
CA VAL A 332 7.13 9.43 13.58
C VAL A 332 7.94 10.08 12.45
#